data_AF-A0A495ZBQ6-F1
#
_entry.id   AF-A0A495ZBQ6-F1
#
_cell.length_a   1.000
_cell.length_b   1.000
_cell.length_c   1.000
_cell.angle_alpha   90.00
_cell.angle_beta   90.00
_cell.angle_gamma   90.00
#
_symmetry.space_group_name_H-M   'P 1'
#
loop_
_entity.id
_entity.type
_entity.pdbx_description
1 polymer ?
#
loop_
_entity_poly.entity_id
_entity_poly.type
_entity_poly.pdbx_seq_one_letter_code
_entity_poly.pdbx_strand_id
1 'polypeptide(L)'
;MGFHLSVRICLLLLVFPFVTIACGTLQDQPTIDQYNQFAIKAAELQLWNEAIFRWQHVLKIEPQNAKVHNNLGVAYEAVGKIDEAIKAYERATELEPENKFYRFNYRKCRMQVQRNRVKSLPAEEEDVPNQPRLDGDPKQPES
;
A
#
# COMPACT_ATOMS: atom_id res chain seq x y z
N MET A 1 40.72 40.30 53.47
CA MET A 1 39.43 39.72 53.03
C MET A 1 39.27 39.90 51.52
N GLY A 2 39.94 39.11 50.69
CA GLY A 2 39.94 39.34 49.23
C GLY A 2 40.13 38.11 48.33
N PHE A 3 40.35 36.92 48.90
CA PHE A 3 40.61 35.70 48.11
C PHE A 3 39.42 34.73 48.06
N HIS A 4 38.44 34.84 48.97
CA HIS A 4 37.28 33.96 48.99
C HIS A 4 36.16 34.35 48.01
N LEU A 5 36.13 35.61 47.57
CA LEU A 5 35.08 36.12 46.68
C LEU A 5 35.35 35.70 45.22
N SER A 6 36.61 35.73 44.77
CA SER A 6 36.98 35.36 43.38
C SER A 6 36.82 33.86 43.08
N VAL A 7 37.09 32.96 44.05
CA VAL A 7 36.91 31.51 43.83
C VAL A 7 35.43 31.11 43.81
N ARG A 8 34.58 31.80 44.59
CA ARG A 8 33.13 31.58 44.57
C ARG A 8 32.45 32.10 43.30
N ILE A 9 32.95 33.19 42.73
CA ILE A 9 32.50 33.68 41.41
C ILE A 9 32.92 32.69 40.30
N CYS A 10 34.09 32.07 40.42
CA CYS A 10 34.60 31.10 39.44
C CYS A 10 33.84 29.75 39.44
N LEU A 11 33.37 29.29 40.60
CA LEU A 11 32.55 28.06 40.71
C LEU A 11 31.09 28.24 40.26
N LEU A 12 30.57 29.47 40.27
CA LEU A 12 29.20 29.77 39.83
C LEU A 12 29.06 29.94 38.31
N LEU A 13 30.16 29.99 37.56
CA LEU A 13 30.16 29.99 36.08
C LEU A 13 30.23 28.58 35.47
N LEU A 14 30.32 27.52 36.30
CA LEU A 14 30.37 26.12 35.84
C LEU A 14 29.07 25.35 36.08
N VAL A 15 28.05 26.01 36.64
CA VAL A 15 26.71 25.46 36.86
C VAL A 15 25.66 26.50 36.46
N PHE A 16 25.30 26.45 35.18
CA PHE A 16 24.16 27.07 34.45
C PHE A 16 24.61 27.87 33.21
N PRO A 17 24.35 27.41 31.96
CA PRO A 17 23.80 26.09 31.65
C PRO A 17 24.32 25.41 30.37
N PHE A 18 24.50 24.09 30.48
CA PHE A 18 24.35 23.10 29.41
C PHE A 18 22.91 23.07 28.82
N VAL A 19 22.20 24.21 28.73
CA VAL A 19 20.80 24.32 28.28
C VAL A 19 20.67 25.07 26.94
N THR A 20 21.77 25.54 26.33
CA THR A 20 21.69 26.29 25.06
C THR A 20 22.34 25.64 23.84
N ILE A 21 22.71 24.35 23.92
CA ILE A 21 22.70 23.48 22.73
C ILE A 21 21.59 22.42 22.87
N ALA A 22 20.48 22.84 23.48
CA ALA A 22 19.15 22.32 23.13
C ALA A 22 18.58 23.10 21.94
N CYS A 23 19.44 23.66 21.06
CA CYS A 23 19.11 23.72 19.63
C CYS A 23 19.25 22.30 19.07
N GLY A 24 18.58 21.34 19.73
CA GLY A 24 18.13 20.15 19.04
C GLY A 24 17.29 20.70 17.91
N THR A 25 17.65 20.35 16.69
CA THR A 25 16.70 20.36 15.60
C THR A 25 15.44 19.69 16.14
N LEU A 26 14.46 20.49 16.53
CA LEU A 26 13.09 20.05 16.72
C LEU A 26 12.60 19.78 15.30
N GLN A 27 13.16 18.72 14.71
CA GLN A 27 12.69 18.16 13.48
C GLN A 27 11.43 17.45 13.93
N ASP A 28 10.32 18.22 13.95
CA ASP A 28 9.00 17.67 14.17
C ASP A 28 8.94 16.42 13.30
N GLN A 29 8.92 15.25 13.96
CA GLN A 29 8.79 13.99 13.24
C GLN A 29 7.52 14.12 12.42
N PRO A 30 7.55 13.82 11.11
CA PRO A 30 6.39 14.03 10.28
C PRO A 30 5.18 13.37 10.92
N THR A 31 4.09 14.10 11.05
CA THR A 31 2.86 13.53 11.60
C THR A 31 2.37 12.39 10.69
N ILE A 32 1.52 11.51 11.22
CA ILE A 32 0.91 10.43 10.42
C ILE A 32 0.22 11.02 9.17
N ASP A 33 -0.47 12.15 9.34
CA ASP A 33 -1.11 12.88 8.24
C ASP A 33 -0.09 13.37 7.21
N GLN A 34 1.05 13.91 7.66
CA GLN A 34 2.13 14.33 6.74
C GLN A 34 2.72 13.14 5.98
N TYR A 35 2.92 11.99 6.63
CA TYR A 35 3.34 10.77 5.95
C TYR A 35 2.30 10.32 4.90
N ASN A 36 1.01 10.37 5.24
CA ASN A 36 -0.06 9.97 4.33
C ASN A 36 -0.19 10.94 3.14
N GLN A 37 -0.13 12.25 3.38
CA GLN A 37 -0.16 13.27 2.33
C GLN A 37 1.04 13.14 1.40
N PHE A 38 2.24 12.92 1.95
CA PHE A 38 3.42 12.67 1.15
C PHE A 38 3.24 11.43 0.28
N ALA A 39 2.75 10.32 0.86
CA ALA A 39 2.54 9.08 0.12
C ALA A 39 1.55 9.25 -1.04
N ILE A 40 0.45 9.99 -0.83
CA ILE A 40 -0.50 10.34 -1.89
C ILE A 40 0.22 11.15 -2.98
N LYS A 41 1.02 12.15 -2.61
CA LYS A 41 1.73 12.96 -3.59
C LYS A 41 2.76 12.17 -4.39
N ALA A 42 3.48 11.26 -3.72
CA ALA A 42 4.40 10.34 -4.35
C ALA A 42 3.67 9.41 -5.34
N ALA A 43 2.50 8.90 -4.97
CA ALA A 43 1.67 8.08 -5.86
C ALA A 43 1.17 8.83 -7.10
N GLU A 44 0.75 10.10 -6.95
CA GLU A 44 0.40 10.97 -8.10
C GLU A 44 1.56 11.15 -9.08
N LEU A 45 2.78 11.22 -8.55
CA LEU A 45 4.02 11.30 -9.33
C LEU A 45 4.55 9.92 -9.78
N GLN A 46 3.78 8.84 -9.55
CA GLN A 46 4.14 7.46 -9.85
C GLN A 46 5.43 6.98 -9.17
N LEU A 47 5.82 7.62 -8.08
CA LEU A 47 6.93 7.22 -7.21
C LEU A 47 6.45 6.12 -6.25
N TRP A 48 6.04 4.99 -6.80
CA TRP A 48 5.31 3.95 -6.09
C TRP A 48 6.07 3.35 -4.90
N ASN A 49 7.38 3.13 -5.02
CA ASN A 49 8.18 2.60 -3.92
C ASN A 49 8.26 3.57 -2.73
N GLU A 50 8.32 4.88 -3.01
CA GLU A 50 8.31 5.89 -1.96
C GLU A 50 6.92 5.98 -1.31
N ALA A 51 5.84 5.94 -2.10
CA ALA A 51 4.49 5.88 -1.57
C ALA A 51 4.27 4.66 -0.66
N ILE A 52 4.75 3.48 -1.08
CA ILE A 52 4.71 2.25 -0.30
C ILE A 52 5.45 2.43 1.03
N PHE A 53 6.68 2.94 1.00
CA PHE A 53 7.49 3.15 2.20
C PHE A 53 6.73 4.03 3.21
N ARG A 54 6.15 5.14 2.75
CA ARG A 54 5.45 6.10 3.61
C ARG A 54 4.13 5.55 4.14
N TRP A 55 3.34 4.85 3.34
CA TRP A 55 2.13 4.18 3.82
C TRP A 55 2.41 3.03 4.79
N GLN A 56 3.51 2.28 4.60
CA GLN A 56 3.94 1.30 5.61
C GLN A 56 4.28 1.97 6.95
N HIS A 57 4.87 3.17 6.93
CA HIS A 57 5.08 3.95 8.15
C HIS A 57 3.76 4.38 8.80
N VAL A 58 2.77 4.82 8.03
CA VAL A 58 1.42 5.11 8.55
C VAL A 58 0.83 3.88 9.24
N LEU A 59 0.91 2.70 8.61
CA LEU A 59 0.37 1.46 9.19
C LEU A 59 1.12 0.93 10.42
N LYS A 60 2.38 1.31 10.63
CA LYS A 60 3.08 1.00 11.89
C LYS A 60 2.42 1.68 13.10
N ILE A 61 1.75 2.80 12.86
CA ILE A 61 1.11 3.61 13.90
C ILE A 61 -0.40 3.37 13.91
N GLU A 62 -1.02 3.27 12.72
CA GLU A 62 -2.44 3.00 12.52
C GLU A 62 -2.65 1.70 11.72
N PRO A 63 -2.44 0.52 12.34
CA PRO A 63 -2.50 -0.77 11.64
C PRO A 63 -3.89 -1.11 11.08
N GLN A 64 -4.93 -0.42 11.52
CA GLN A 64 -6.34 -0.64 11.15
C GLN A 64 -6.86 0.40 10.15
N ASN A 65 -5.98 1.19 9.52
CA ASN A 65 -6.40 2.18 8.53
C ASN A 65 -6.71 1.51 7.17
N ALA A 66 -7.98 1.19 6.94
CA ALA A 66 -8.46 0.47 5.75
C ALA A 66 -8.10 1.19 4.43
N LYS A 67 -8.19 2.52 4.42
CA LYS A 67 -7.84 3.34 3.26
C LYS A 67 -6.37 3.18 2.88
N VAL A 68 -5.47 3.17 3.87
CA VAL A 68 -4.04 3.01 3.65
C VAL A 68 -3.70 1.60 3.15
N HIS A 69 -4.36 0.57 3.67
CA HIS A 69 -4.27 -0.79 3.13
C HIS A 69 -4.70 -0.87 1.65
N ASN A 70 -5.82 -0.25 1.29
CA ASN A 70 -6.25 -0.19 -0.12
C ASN A 70 -5.24 0.56 -1.00
N ASN A 71 -4.71 1.69 -0.51
CA ASN A 71 -3.71 2.48 -1.24
C ASN A 71 -2.40 1.70 -1.46
N LEU A 72 -1.95 0.93 -0.47
CA LEU A 72 -0.83 0.00 -0.63
C LEU A 72 -1.13 -1.06 -1.67
N GLY A 73 -2.35 -1.59 -1.72
CA GLY A 73 -2.79 -2.51 -2.77
C GLY A 73 -2.54 -1.93 -4.17
N VAL A 74 -2.98 -0.69 -4.40
CA VAL A 74 -2.78 0.01 -5.68
C VAL A 74 -1.30 0.19 -6.01
N ALA A 75 -0.50 0.63 -5.03
CA ALA A 75 0.92 0.85 -5.27
C ALA A 75 1.70 -0.45 -5.50
N TYR A 76 1.34 -1.54 -4.81
CA TYR A 76 1.93 -2.86 -5.04
C TYR A 76 1.59 -3.40 -6.43
N GLU A 77 0.35 -3.22 -6.91
CA GLU A 77 0.00 -3.55 -8.30
C GLU A 77 0.88 -2.77 -9.29
N ALA A 78 1.11 -1.49 -9.03
CA ALA A 78 1.89 -0.63 -9.92
C ALA A 78 3.37 -1.03 -10.02
N VAL A 79 3.93 -1.66 -8.98
CA VAL A 79 5.31 -2.21 -8.99
C VAL A 79 5.36 -3.71 -9.29
N GLY A 80 4.24 -4.34 -9.66
CA GLY A 80 4.16 -5.76 -10.03
C GLY A 80 4.21 -6.74 -8.85
N LYS A 81 4.09 -6.26 -7.61
CA LYS A 81 4.06 -7.07 -6.38
C LYS A 81 2.63 -7.55 -6.10
N ILE A 82 2.13 -8.45 -6.95
CA ILE A 82 0.70 -8.78 -6.98
C ILE A 82 0.24 -9.53 -5.73
N ASP A 83 1.08 -10.37 -5.13
CA ASP A 83 0.72 -11.10 -3.91
C ASP A 83 0.58 -10.16 -2.70
N GLU A 84 1.46 -9.18 -2.57
CA GLU A 84 1.37 -8.13 -1.56
C GLU A 84 0.17 -7.22 -1.81
N ALA A 85 -0.16 -6.93 -3.07
CA ALA A 85 -1.35 -6.17 -3.42
C ALA A 85 -2.62 -6.87 -2.96
N ILE A 86 -2.75 -8.17 -3.23
CA ILE A 86 -3.88 -9.00 -2.80
C ILE A 86 -4.04 -8.97 -1.29
N LYS A 87 -2.97 -9.16 -0.53
CA LYS A 87 -3.00 -9.12 0.95
C LYS A 87 -3.44 -7.75 1.48
N ALA A 88 -2.94 -6.67 0.88
CA ALA A 88 -3.29 -5.32 1.29
C ALA A 88 -4.77 -5.01 1.00
N TYR A 89 -5.28 -5.38 -0.18
CA TYR A 89 -6.69 -5.22 -0.50
C TYR A 89 -7.60 -6.09 0.38
N GLU A 90 -7.23 -7.33 0.62
CA GLU A 90 -7.95 -8.22 1.53
C GLU A 90 -8.08 -7.58 2.91
N ARG A 91 -6.97 -7.05 3.46
CA ARG A 91 -7.01 -6.37 4.75
C ARG A 91 -7.92 -5.13 4.76
N ALA A 92 -7.92 -4.34 3.69
CA ALA A 92 -8.84 -3.22 3.55
C ALA A 92 -10.32 -3.68 3.56
N THR A 93 -10.63 -4.80 2.90
CA THR A 93 -12.00 -5.36 2.88
C THR A 93 -12.43 -6.00 4.19
N GLU A 94 -11.50 -6.54 4.99
CA GLU A 94 -11.79 -7.04 6.32
C GLU A 94 -12.12 -5.91 7.30
N LEU A 95 -11.40 -4.79 7.19
CA LEU A 95 -11.58 -3.62 8.04
C LEU A 95 -12.86 -2.84 7.70
N GLU A 96 -13.20 -2.73 6.41
CA GLU A 96 -14.41 -2.07 5.94
C GLU A 96 -15.19 -2.94 4.93
N PRO A 97 -15.94 -3.96 5.40
CA PRO A 97 -16.62 -4.93 4.53
C PRO A 97 -17.71 -4.32 3.64
N GLU A 98 -18.31 -3.21 4.07
CA GLU A 98 -19.36 -2.51 3.31
C GLU A 98 -18.79 -1.61 2.20
N ASN A 99 -17.49 -1.35 2.21
CA ASN A 99 -16.84 -0.50 1.21
C ASN A 99 -16.76 -1.19 -0.15
N LYS A 100 -17.71 -0.85 -1.03
CA LYS A 100 -17.81 -1.40 -2.39
C LYS A 100 -16.55 -1.13 -3.22
N PHE A 101 -15.84 -0.03 -2.98
CA PHE A 101 -14.62 0.31 -3.71
C PHE A 101 -13.46 -0.63 -3.36
N TYR A 102 -13.25 -0.92 -2.07
CA TYR A 102 -12.20 -1.85 -1.64
C TYR A 102 -12.47 -3.27 -2.15
N ARG A 103 -13.72 -3.72 -2.05
CA ARG A 103 -14.14 -5.02 -2.61
C ARG A 103 -13.95 -5.08 -4.13
N PHE A 104 -14.22 -3.98 -4.83
CA PHE A 104 -13.99 -3.91 -6.28
C PHE A 104 -12.50 -4.04 -6.62
N ASN A 105 -11.62 -3.29 -5.95
CA ASN A 105 -10.18 -3.36 -6.17
C ASN A 105 -9.61 -4.75 -5.87
N TYR A 106 -10.01 -5.34 -4.72
CA TYR A 106 -9.60 -6.70 -4.37
C TYR A 106 -9.98 -7.73 -5.44
N ARG A 107 -11.25 -7.72 -5.86
CA ARG A 107 -11.76 -8.63 -6.88
C ARG A 107 -11.05 -8.44 -8.22
N LYS A 108 -10.84 -7.18 -8.63
CA LYS A 108 -10.15 -6.85 -9.87
C LYS A 108 -8.72 -7.41 -9.87
N CYS A 109 -7.96 -7.19 -8.79
CA CYS A 109 -6.59 -7.66 -8.65
C CYS A 109 -6.52 -9.20 -8.74
N ARG A 110 -7.40 -9.90 -8.00
CA ARG A 110 -7.47 -11.37 -8.06
C ARG A 110 -7.85 -11.92 -9.43
N MET A 111 -8.78 -11.27 -10.13
CA MET A 111 -9.16 -11.68 -11.48
C MET A 111 -7.99 -11.52 -12.46
N GLN A 112 -7.15 -10.50 -12.29
CA GLN A 112 -5.94 -10.31 -13.10
C GLN A 112 -4.97 -11.48 -12.93
N VAL A 113 -4.74 -11.94 -11.69
CA VAL A 113 -3.91 -13.14 -11.42
C VAL A 113 -4.47 -14.38 -12.09
N GLN A 114 -5.77 -14.64 -11.93
CA GLN A 114 -6.40 -15.82 -12.52
C GLN A 114 -6.32 -15.78 -14.05
N ARG A 115 -6.57 -14.62 -14.67
CA ARG A 115 -6.48 -14.46 -16.12
C ARG A 115 -5.06 -14.68 -16.62
N ASN A 116 -4.05 -14.15 -15.93
CA ASN A 116 -2.66 -14.34 -16.29
C ASN A 116 -2.23 -15.80 -16.15
N ARG A 117 -2.70 -16.49 -15.11
CA ARG A 117 -2.46 -17.92 -14.90
C ARG A 117 -3.06 -18.77 -16.02
N VAL A 118 -4.31 -18.51 -16.41
CA VAL A 118 -4.95 -19.24 -17.53
C VAL A 118 -4.21 -19.00 -18.84
N LYS A 119 -3.77 -17.76 -19.12
CA LYS A 119 -2.97 -17.45 -20.31
C LYS A 119 -1.59 -18.13 -20.33
N SER A 120 -1.02 -18.41 -19.17
CA SER A 120 0.29 -19.07 -19.06
C SER A 120 0.22 -20.59 -19.16
N LEU A 121 -0.97 -21.18 -19.08
CA LEU A 121 -1.14 -22.60 -19.36
C LEU A 121 -0.96 -22.81 -20.87
N PRO A 122 -0.22 -23.85 -21.30
CA PRO A 122 -0.21 -24.22 -22.70
C PRO A 122 -1.67 -24.44 -23.14
N ALA A 123 -2.03 -23.92 -24.30
CA ALA A 123 -3.34 -24.20 -24.87
C ALA A 123 -3.43 -25.72 -25.03
N GLU A 124 -4.22 -26.37 -24.20
CA GLU A 124 -4.71 -27.70 -24.52
C GLU A 124 -5.54 -27.49 -25.79
N GLU A 125 -5.00 -27.93 -26.94
CA GLU A 125 -5.81 -28.15 -28.13
C GLU A 125 -6.94 -29.07 -27.69
N GLU A 126 -8.12 -28.49 -27.55
CA GLU A 126 -9.34 -29.21 -27.27
C GLU A 126 -9.54 -30.15 -28.47
N ASP A 127 -9.07 -31.40 -28.34
CA ASP A 127 -9.38 -32.51 -29.25
C ASP A 127 -10.87 -32.81 -29.12
N VAL A 128 -11.68 -31.87 -29.60
CA VAL A 128 -13.11 -32.04 -29.76
C VAL A 128 -13.25 -32.96 -30.97
N PRO A 129 -13.65 -34.23 -30.79
CA PRO A 129 -13.86 -35.11 -31.92
C PRO A 129 -14.89 -34.43 -32.81
N ASN A 130 -14.50 -34.18 -34.06
CA ASN A 130 -15.35 -33.56 -35.07
C ASN A 130 -16.61 -34.42 -35.21
N GLN A 131 -17.70 -34.05 -34.52
CA GLN A 131 -18.98 -34.71 -34.67
C GLN A 131 -19.46 -34.40 -36.10
N PRO A 132 -19.68 -35.41 -36.95
CA PRO A 132 -20.21 -35.17 -38.29
C PRO A 132 -21.53 -34.41 -38.15
N ARG A 133 -21.67 -33.30 -38.89
CA ARG A 133 -22.96 -32.62 -39.01
C ARG A 133 -23.97 -33.62 -39.55
N LEU A 134 -25.02 -33.88 -38.76
CA LEU A 134 -26.19 -34.60 -39.24
C LEU A 134 -26.94 -33.65 -40.18
N ASP A 135 -26.51 -33.61 -41.44
CA ASP A 135 -27.29 -33.04 -42.53
C ASP A 135 -28.55 -33.90 -42.67
N GLY A 136 -29.69 -33.34 -42.25
CA GLY A 136 -30.98 -34.02 -42.27
C GLY A 136 -32.10 -33.01 -42.09
N ASP A 137 -32.32 -32.17 -43.10
CA ASP A 137 -33.54 -31.35 -43.18
C ASP A 137 -34.78 -32.27 -43.09
N PRO A 138 -35.73 -32.00 -42.17
CA PRO A 138 -37.02 -32.67 -42.22
C PRO A 138 -37.81 -32.07 -43.39
N LYS A 139 -38.00 -32.85 -44.45
CA LYS A 139 -39.01 -32.55 -45.47
C LYS A 139 -40.36 -32.37 -44.78
N GLN A 140 -40.94 -31.18 -44.91
CA GLN A 140 -42.33 -30.94 -44.50
C GLN A 140 -43.26 -31.78 -45.39
N PRO A 141 -44.30 -32.43 -44.83
CA PRO A 141 -45.31 -33.08 -45.63
C PRO A 141 -46.20 -32.01 -46.27
N GLU A 142 -46.33 -32.06 -47.59
CA GLU A 142 -47.30 -31.26 -48.34
C GLU A 142 -48.73 -31.70 -47.95
N SER A 143 -49.56 -30.74 -47.56
CA SER A 143 -51.01 -30.85 -47.45
C SER A 143 -51.68 -29.60 -48.01
#